data_AF-A4NVP5-F1
#
_entry.id   AF-A4NVP5-F1
#
_cell.length_a   1.000
_cell.length_b   1.000
_cell.length_c   1.000
_cell.angle_alpha   90.00
_cell.angle_beta   90.00
_cell.angle_gamma   90.00
#
_symmetry.space_group_name_H-M   'P 1'
#
loop_
_entity.id
_entity.type
_entity.pdbx_description
1 polymer ?
#
loop_
_entity_poly.entity_id
_entity_poly.type
_entity_poly.pdbx_seq_one_letter_code
_entity_poly.pdbx_strand_id
1 'polypeptide(L)'
;MLHVKGFVFDDKVLYSGASINNVYLHQFEKYRYDRYQKITHAELADSMVNFINDYLLDFSAVYPLDVTNRPRTKEIRGNIRAYRKDLAQNGEYSLKSAVKLPNVLSVSPLFGLGASGNELNQVIEDLFLQVQEKLVICTPYFNFPRTLQHKIATLLENGKRVEIIVGDKVANDFYIPPEQPFKMAGALPYLYESNLRRFCEKFETQIESGQLVVRLWRDGDNTYHLKGVWVDDRYILLTGNNLNPRAWRLDAENGLLIYDPQQQLLAQVEKEQNQIRQHTKVLKHYSELEELNQYPEPVQKLLKKFARIKADKLVKMIL
;
A
#
# COMPACT_ATOMS: atom_id res chain seq x y z
N MET A 1 1.53 1.39 14.02
CA MET A 1 0.06 1.49 13.87
C MET A 1 -0.45 0.10 13.51
N LEU A 2 -1.71 -0.23 13.80
CA LEU A 2 -2.32 -1.48 13.32
C LEU A 2 -2.82 -1.26 11.88
N HIS A 3 -2.12 -1.85 10.92
CA HIS A 3 -2.46 -1.79 9.51
C HIS A 3 -2.92 -3.14 8.94
N VAL A 4 -2.96 -4.20 9.75
CA VAL A 4 -3.61 -5.47 9.46
C VAL A 4 -5.05 -5.25 8.97
N LYS A 5 -5.47 -6.01 7.95
CA LYS A 5 -6.77 -5.93 7.28
C LYS A 5 -7.46 -7.28 7.24
N GLY A 6 -8.78 -7.25 7.05
CA GLY A 6 -9.62 -8.43 6.90
C GLY A 6 -10.82 -8.39 7.83
N PHE A 7 -12.01 -8.59 7.26
CA PHE A 7 -13.23 -8.86 8.00
C PHE A 7 -13.62 -10.32 7.78
N VAL A 8 -13.97 -11.03 8.84
CA VAL A 8 -14.40 -12.42 8.77
C VAL A 8 -15.86 -12.50 9.22
N PHE A 9 -16.71 -13.08 8.37
CA PHE A 9 -18.12 -13.32 8.62
C PHE A 9 -18.43 -14.77 8.27
N ASP A 10 -18.59 -15.60 9.30
CA ASP A 10 -18.64 -17.06 9.13
C ASP A 10 -17.42 -17.52 8.30
N ASP A 11 -17.64 -18.30 7.23
CA ASP A 11 -16.60 -18.78 6.32
C ASP A 11 -16.18 -17.78 5.24
N LYS A 12 -16.53 -16.49 5.38
CA LYS A 12 -16.29 -15.45 4.37
C LYS A 12 -15.28 -14.43 4.86
N VAL A 13 -14.22 -14.24 4.10
CA VAL A 13 -13.27 -13.15 4.26
C VAL A 13 -13.63 -12.02 3.29
N LEU A 14 -13.85 -10.82 3.82
CA LEU A 14 -13.87 -9.58 3.04
C LEU A 14 -12.57 -8.84 3.31
N TYR A 15 -11.69 -8.81 2.31
CA TYR A 15 -10.38 -8.18 2.40
C TYR A 15 -10.38 -6.84 1.65
N SER A 16 -9.98 -5.77 2.34
CA SER A 16 -9.87 -4.42 1.76
C SER A 16 -8.90 -3.57 2.58
N GLY A 17 -8.25 -2.59 1.94
CA GLY A 17 -7.47 -1.58 2.63
C GLY A 17 -8.31 -0.50 3.33
N ALA A 18 -9.63 -0.49 3.08
CA ALA A 18 -10.57 0.51 3.58
C ALA A 18 -10.82 0.39 5.09
N SER A 19 -10.95 1.54 5.74
CA SER A 19 -11.50 1.65 7.10
C SER A 19 -13.01 1.93 7.04
N ILE A 20 -13.70 1.81 8.17
CA ILE A 20 -15.14 2.13 8.26
C ILE A 20 -15.31 3.64 8.48
N ASN A 21 -15.66 4.37 7.41
CA ASN A 21 -16.09 5.78 7.47
C ASN A 21 -16.89 6.17 6.22
N ASN A 22 -17.41 7.40 6.20
CA ASN A 22 -18.28 7.90 5.13
C ASN A 22 -17.68 7.81 3.72
N VAL A 23 -16.39 8.13 3.54
CA VAL A 23 -15.78 8.18 2.20
C VAL A 23 -15.40 6.79 1.69
N TYR A 24 -14.94 5.88 2.55
CA TYR A 24 -14.66 4.51 2.11
C TYR A 24 -15.93 3.72 1.79
N LEU A 25 -17.03 4.02 2.48
CA LEU A 25 -18.33 3.38 2.26
C LEU A 25 -19.22 4.17 1.29
N HIS A 26 -18.71 5.23 0.67
CA HIS A 26 -19.43 6.08 -0.26
C HIS A 26 -20.83 6.49 0.27
N GLN A 27 -20.89 6.92 1.53
CA GLN A 27 -22.15 7.20 2.24
C GLN A 27 -22.90 8.42 1.65
N PHE A 28 -22.17 9.36 1.07
CA PHE A 28 -22.69 10.59 0.47
C PHE A 28 -22.13 10.71 -0.97
N GLU A 29 -21.83 11.92 -1.45
CA GLU A 29 -21.34 12.12 -2.82
C GLU A 29 -19.89 11.68 -3.02
N LYS A 30 -19.01 11.92 -2.03
CA LYS A 30 -17.57 11.62 -2.13
C LYS A 30 -17.26 10.18 -1.77
N TYR A 31 -16.31 9.60 -2.48
CA TYR A 31 -15.71 8.32 -2.13
C TYR A 31 -14.18 8.37 -2.00
N ARG A 32 -13.64 7.38 -1.29
CA ARG A 32 -12.21 7.08 -1.23
C ARG A 32 -11.97 5.71 -1.82
N TYR A 33 -11.26 5.70 -2.93
CA TYR A 33 -11.11 4.53 -3.78
C TYR A 33 -10.15 3.52 -3.16
N ASP A 34 -10.66 2.34 -2.80
CA ASP A 34 -9.89 1.21 -2.31
C ASP A 34 -10.29 -0.06 -3.08
N ARG A 35 -9.52 -1.15 -2.91
CA ARG A 35 -9.83 -2.45 -3.51
C ARG A 35 -10.58 -3.30 -2.50
N TYR A 36 -11.40 -4.24 -2.97
CA TYR A 36 -12.11 -5.17 -2.11
C TYR A 36 -12.25 -6.55 -2.77
N GLN A 37 -12.01 -7.60 -2.00
CA GLN A 37 -12.13 -8.98 -2.44
C GLN A 37 -12.93 -9.78 -1.42
N LYS A 38 -13.91 -10.54 -1.90
CA LYS A 38 -14.70 -11.45 -1.08
C LYS A 38 -14.28 -12.89 -1.40
N ILE A 39 -13.79 -13.59 -0.40
CA ILE A 39 -13.30 -14.98 -0.52
C ILE A 39 -14.15 -15.83 0.42
N THR A 40 -14.85 -16.84 -0.12
CA THR A 40 -15.61 -17.80 0.68
C THR A 40 -14.77 -19.07 0.82
N HIS A 41 -14.12 -19.23 1.97
CA HIS A 41 -13.17 -20.31 2.23
C HIS A 41 -12.99 -20.50 3.75
N ALA A 42 -13.64 -21.52 4.31
CA ALA A 42 -13.69 -21.76 5.76
C ALA A 42 -12.29 -21.82 6.39
N GLU A 43 -11.35 -22.56 5.81
CA GLU A 43 -9.99 -22.66 6.38
C GLU A 43 -9.21 -21.33 6.34
N LEU A 44 -9.51 -20.44 5.38
CA LEU A 44 -8.88 -19.12 5.35
C LEU A 44 -9.49 -18.22 6.42
N ALA A 45 -10.82 -18.27 6.58
CA ALA A 45 -11.53 -17.59 7.64
C ALA A 45 -11.01 -18.03 9.02
N ASP A 46 -10.92 -19.34 9.26
CA ASP A 46 -10.34 -19.95 10.46
C ASP A 46 -8.92 -19.46 10.72
N SER A 47 -8.03 -19.50 9.71
CA SER A 47 -6.65 -19.04 9.84
C SER A 47 -6.59 -17.58 10.29
N MET A 48 -7.42 -16.71 9.70
CA MET A 48 -7.46 -15.29 10.06
C MET A 48 -8.00 -15.04 11.46
N VAL A 49 -9.03 -15.78 11.90
CA VAL A 49 -9.59 -15.69 13.25
C VAL A 49 -8.60 -16.21 14.28
N ASN A 50 -7.94 -17.34 14.01
CA ASN A 50 -6.92 -17.90 14.90
C ASN A 50 -5.76 -16.91 15.07
N PHE A 51 -5.28 -16.28 14.00
CA PHE A 51 -4.25 -15.25 14.11
C PHE A 51 -4.65 -14.08 15.03
N ILE A 52 -5.91 -13.63 14.95
CA ILE A 52 -6.42 -12.57 15.83
C ILE A 52 -6.40 -13.03 17.29
N ASN A 53 -6.92 -14.23 17.58
CA ASN A 53 -7.02 -14.76 18.94
C ASN A 53 -5.65 -15.05 19.55
N ASP A 54 -4.77 -15.70 18.80
CA ASP A 54 -3.50 -16.22 19.31
C ASP A 54 -2.42 -15.15 19.39
N TYR A 55 -2.42 -14.16 18.48
CA TYR A 55 -1.34 -13.17 18.37
C TYR A 55 -1.78 -11.73 18.59
N LEU A 56 -2.98 -11.32 18.13
CA LEU A 56 -3.41 -9.93 18.29
C LEU A 56 -4.08 -9.65 19.63
N LEU A 57 -4.84 -10.60 20.19
CA LEU A 57 -5.61 -10.42 21.43
C LEU A 57 -4.83 -10.77 22.70
N ASP A 58 -3.63 -10.20 22.86
CA ASP A 58 -2.93 -10.23 24.14
C ASP A 58 -3.53 -9.18 25.10
N PHE A 59 -4.39 -9.64 26.01
CA PHE A 59 -5.10 -8.79 26.97
C PHE A 59 -4.21 -8.09 28.01
N SER A 60 -2.89 -8.36 28.02
CA SER A 60 -1.94 -7.55 28.79
C SER A 60 -1.65 -6.20 28.12
N ALA A 61 -1.84 -6.09 26.81
CA ALA A 61 -1.57 -4.89 26.00
C ALA A 61 -2.80 -4.39 25.23
N VAL A 62 -3.80 -5.24 25.01
CA VAL A 62 -5.05 -4.93 24.30
C VAL A 62 -6.19 -4.74 25.30
N TYR A 63 -6.87 -3.61 25.18
CA TYR A 63 -7.93 -3.20 26.10
C TYR A 63 -9.18 -2.75 25.33
N PRO A 64 -10.39 -2.96 25.90
CA PRO A 64 -11.63 -2.45 25.32
C PRO A 64 -11.61 -0.92 25.21
N LEU A 65 -12.19 -0.40 24.12
CA LEU A 65 -12.28 1.04 23.85
C LEU A 65 -13.67 1.64 24.10
N ASP A 66 -14.63 0.79 24.41
CA ASP A 66 -16.04 1.08 24.73
C ASP A 66 -16.29 1.36 26.22
N VAL A 67 -15.26 1.24 27.06
CA VAL A 67 -15.33 1.53 28.50
C VAL A 67 -14.52 2.78 28.86
N THR A 68 -15.07 3.59 29.79
CA THR A 68 -14.40 4.79 30.32
C THR A 68 -13.17 4.41 31.16
N ASN A 69 -13.30 3.37 31.99
CA ASN A 69 -12.26 2.91 32.90
C ASN A 69 -11.28 1.97 32.18
N ARG A 70 -10.41 2.55 31.34
CA ARG A 70 -9.32 1.83 30.65
C ARG A 70 -7.97 2.51 30.93
N PRO A 71 -6.85 1.76 30.93
CA PRO A 71 -5.54 2.34 31.17
C PRO A 71 -5.15 3.31 30.06
N ARG A 72 -4.43 4.38 30.42
CA ARG A 72 -3.76 5.27 29.46
C ARG A 72 -2.47 4.61 28.98
N THR A 73 -2.00 5.01 27.80
CA THR A 73 -0.74 4.51 27.21
C THR A 73 0.47 4.60 28.14
N LYS A 74 0.51 5.57 29.06
CA LYS A 74 1.61 5.71 30.04
C LYS A 74 1.65 4.53 31.04
N GLU A 75 0.49 3.98 31.39
CA GLU A 75 0.34 2.91 32.39
C GLU A 75 0.77 1.55 31.83
N ILE A 76 0.56 1.32 30.53
CA ILE A 76 0.81 0.03 29.85
C ILE A 76 2.01 0.06 28.89
N ARG A 77 2.88 1.08 28.98
CA ARG A 77 4.01 1.24 28.04
C ARG A 77 4.97 0.05 28.03
N GLY A 78 5.16 -0.60 29.18
CA GLY A 78 5.94 -1.83 29.29
C GLY A 78 5.33 -2.95 28.46
N ASN A 79 4.05 -3.22 28.69
CA ASN A 79 3.28 -4.27 28.02
C ASN A 79 3.22 -4.03 26.50
N ILE A 80 2.99 -2.80 26.05
CA ILE A 80 3.00 -2.45 24.61
C ILE A 80 4.34 -2.81 23.95
N ARG A 81 5.47 -2.57 24.62
CA ARG A 81 6.79 -2.91 24.06
C ARG A 81 7.01 -4.41 24.01
N ALA A 82 6.60 -5.14 25.05
CA ALA A 82 6.69 -6.60 25.09
C ALA A 82 5.81 -7.21 24.00
N TYR A 83 4.52 -6.85 23.96
CA TYR A 83 3.55 -7.25 22.93
C TYR A 83 4.07 -6.98 21.52
N ARG A 84 4.53 -5.75 21.23
CA ARG A 84 5.07 -5.42 19.90
C ARG A 84 6.26 -6.31 19.53
N LYS A 85 7.15 -6.59 20.48
CA LYS A 85 8.34 -7.42 20.24
C LYS A 85 7.93 -8.87 19.97
N ASP A 86 7.04 -9.42 20.78
CA ASP A 86 6.51 -10.77 20.62
C ASP A 86 5.80 -10.93 19.28
N LEU A 87 4.84 -10.04 18.97
CA LEU A 87 4.12 -10.05 17.70
C LEU A 87 5.06 -9.93 16.50
N ALA A 88 6.13 -9.14 16.59
CA ALA A 88 7.11 -9.00 15.50
C ALA A 88 7.98 -10.26 15.29
N GLN A 89 8.16 -11.08 16.33
CA GLN A 89 9.01 -12.27 16.29
C GLN A 89 8.22 -13.54 15.96
N ASN A 90 6.98 -13.61 16.45
CA ASN A 90 6.21 -14.85 16.49
C ASN A 90 4.89 -14.77 15.71
N GLY A 91 4.41 -13.58 15.35
CA GLY A 91 3.13 -13.42 14.66
C GLY A 91 3.17 -14.06 13.28
N GLU A 92 2.33 -15.07 13.04
CA GLU A 92 2.22 -15.76 11.76
C GLU A 92 0.83 -16.36 11.56
N TYR A 93 0.39 -16.48 10.30
CA TYR A 93 -0.83 -17.22 9.98
C TYR A 93 -0.50 -18.71 9.85
N SER A 94 -1.40 -19.56 10.32
CA SER A 94 -1.30 -21.01 10.17
C SER A 94 -2.36 -21.56 9.21
N LEU A 95 -2.00 -22.54 8.39
CA LEU A 95 -2.88 -23.27 7.47
C LEU A 95 -2.80 -24.77 7.76
N LYS A 96 -3.92 -25.50 7.68
CA LYS A 96 -3.99 -26.94 7.99
C LYS A 96 -3.58 -27.79 6.79
N SER A 97 -4.02 -27.44 5.58
CA SER A 97 -3.77 -28.20 4.36
C SER A 97 -2.89 -27.47 3.35
N ALA A 98 -1.89 -26.71 3.82
CA ALA A 98 -0.96 -26.02 2.94
C ALA A 98 -0.07 -27.00 2.15
N VAL A 99 0.10 -26.74 0.86
CA VAL A 99 0.99 -27.48 -0.04
C VAL A 99 1.96 -26.50 -0.69
N LYS A 100 3.24 -26.87 -0.76
CA LYS A 100 4.26 -26.09 -1.48
C LYS A 100 4.17 -26.35 -2.98
N LEU A 101 4.33 -25.28 -3.77
CA LEU A 101 4.27 -25.32 -5.24
C LEU A 101 3.01 -26.02 -5.79
N PRO A 102 1.80 -25.55 -5.40
CA PRO A 102 0.57 -26.12 -5.92
C PRO A 102 0.46 -25.81 -7.41
N ASN A 103 0.03 -26.78 -8.21
CA ASN A 103 -0.30 -26.55 -9.63
C ASN A 103 -1.71 -25.98 -9.81
N VAL A 104 -2.36 -25.47 -8.76
CA VAL A 104 -3.73 -24.98 -8.75
C VAL A 104 -3.79 -23.60 -8.10
N LEU A 105 -4.82 -22.82 -8.44
CA LEU A 105 -5.12 -21.55 -7.78
C LEU A 105 -5.08 -21.70 -6.25
N SER A 106 -4.25 -20.88 -5.60
CA SER A 106 -3.97 -21.01 -4.17
C SER A 106 -3.83 -19.64 -3.50
N VAL A 107 -4.00 -19.58 -2.18
CA VAL A 107 -3.83 -18.37 -1.37
C VAL A 107 -2.94 -18.65 -0.15
N SER A 108 -2.02 -17.73 0.13
CA SER A 108 -1.16 -17.75 1.31
C SER A 108 -1.36 -16.46 2.12
N PRO A 109 -1.92 -16.51 3.35
CA PRO A 109 -1.97 -15.36 4.24
C PRO A 109 -0.59 -15.10 4.84
N LEU A 110 -0.20 -13.82 4.95
CA LEU A 110 1.13 -13.37 5.35
C LEU A 110 1.01 -12.26 6.39
N PHE A 111 1.92 -12.24 7.37
CA PHE A 111 2.01 -11.17 8.35
C PHE A 111 3.41 -10.52 8.34
N GLY A 112 3.50 -9.27 8.77
CA GLY A 112 4.78 -8.60 8.91
C GLY A 112 4.74 -7.42 9.87
N LEU A 113 5.70 -7.36 10.80
CA LEU A 113 5.87 -6.23 11.69
C LEU A 113 7.37 -5.95 11.93
N GLY A 114 7.79 -4.72 11.67
CA GLY A 114 9.18 -4.30 11.90
C GLY A 114 10.09 -4.53 10.71
N ALA A 115 11.39 -4.24 10.89
CA ALA A 115 12.37 -4.24 9.81
C ALA A 115 13.13 -5.59 9.64
N SER A 116 13.14 -6.44 10.65
CA SER A 116 13.88 -7.70 10.67
C SER A 116 12.90 -8.87 10.72
N GLY A 117 13.15 -9.92 9.92
CA GLY A 117 12.29 -11.12 9.89
C GLY A 117 10.85 -10.86 9.43
N ASN A 118 10.62 -9.80 8.66
CA ASN A 118 9.29 -9.43 8.20
C ASN A 118 8.91 -10.23 6.94
N GLU A 119 8.15 -11.31 7.13
CA GLU A 119 7.72 -12.23 6.06
C GLU A 119 7.01 -11.48 4.91
N LEU A 120 5.98 -10.69 5.20
CA LEU A 120 5.25 -9.95 4.17
C LEU A 120 6.18 -9.08 3.31
N ASN A 121 7.08 -8.30 3.92
CA ASN A 121 7.98 -7.43 3.18
C ASN A 121 9.03 -8.23 2.39
N GLN A 122 9.52 -9.35 2.93
CA GLN A 122 10.40 -10.27 2.21
C GLN A 122 9.70 -10.83 0.96
N VAL A 123 8.45 -11.29 1.10
CA VAL A 123 7.66 -11.77 -0.03
C VAL A 123 7.44 -10.68 -1.08
N ILE A 124 7.13 -9.43 -0.69
CA ILE A 124 7.02 -8.32 -1.64
C ILE A 124 8.34 -8.08 -2.38
N GLU A 125 9.46 -8.14 -1.66
CA GLU A 125 10.78 -8.00 -2.26
C GLU A 125 11.10 -9.13 -3.25
N ASP A 126 10.77 -10.37 -2.90
CA ASP A 126 10.99 -11.55 -3.76
C ASP A 126 10.07 -11.52 -4.98
N LEU A 127 8.82 -11.10 -4.84
CA LEU A 127 7.89 -10.89 -5.95
C LEU A 127 8.48 -9.95 -7.02
N PHE A 128 9.10 -8.85 -6.59
CA PHE A 128 9.74 -7.90 -7.52
C PHE A 128 10.94 -8.53 -8.23
N LEU A 129 11.68 -9.42 -7.57
CA LEU A 129 12.82 -10.13 -8.17
C LEU A 129 12.38 -11.24 -9.15
N GLN A 130 11.18 -11.80 -8.97
CA GLN A 130 10.64 -12.89 -9.80
C GLN A 130 9.89 -12.43 -11.05
N VAL A 131 9.80 -11.13 -11.32
CA VAL A 131 9.12 -10.60 -12.51
C VAL A 131 9.82 -11.09 -13.78
N GLN A 132 9.09 -11.83 -14.62
CA GLN A 132 9.60 -12.29 -15.91
C GLN A 132 9.19 -11.38 -17.06
N GLU A 133 8.00 -10.77 -17.00
CA GLU A 133 7.45 -9.94 -18.07
C GLU A 133 6.94 -8.59 -17.59
N LYS A 134 6.09 -8.57 -16.56
CA LYS A 134 5.34 -7.37 -16.17
C LYS A 134 5.12 -7.29 -14.66
N LEU A 135 5.42 -6.12 -14.10
CA LEU A 135 5.05 -5.73 -12.75
C LEU A 135 3.95 -4.66 -12.82
N VAL A 136 2.85 -4.83 -12.08
CA VAL A 136 1.84 -3.77 -11.86
C VAL A 136 1.81 -3.42 -10.38
N ILE A 137 1.82 -2.13 -10.06
CA ILE A 137 1.82 -1.63 -8.68
C ILE A 137 0.71 -0.57 -8.54
N CYS A 138 -0.13 -0.74 -7.52
CA CYS A 138 -0.91 0.35 -6.96
C CYS A 138 -0.29 0.77 -5.62
N THR A 139 -0.08 2.07 -5.43
CA THR A 139 0.26 2.64 -4.11
C THR A 139 -0.43 4.00 -3.97
N PRO A 140 -0.96 4.38 -2.78
CA PRO A 140 -1.68 5.63 -2.63
C PRO A 140 -0.82 6.85 -2.94
N TYR A 141 0.47 6.77 -2.59
CA TYR A 141 1.43 7.86 -2.71
C TYR A 141 2.75 7.33 -3.28
N PHE A 142 3.37 8.07 -4.18
CA PHE A 142 4.69 7.71 -4.70
C PHE A 142 5.78 7.96 -3.64
N ASN A 143 5.98 6.98 -2.75
CA ASN A 143 6.93 7.03 -1.64
C ASN A 143 7.54 5.65 -1.33
N PHE A 144 8.05 4.94 -2.35
CA PHE A 144 8.61 3.60 -2.17
C PHE A 144 9.81 3.59 -1.21
N PRO A 145 10.00 2.53 -0.39
CA PRO A 145 11.26 2.31 0.31
C PRO A 145 12.39 2.10 -0.70
N ARG A 146 13.63 2.43 -0.30
CA ARG A 146 14.80 2.34 -1.19
C ARG A 146 14.98 0.96 -1.82
N THR A 147 14.73 -0.12 -1.06
CA THR A 147 14.79 -1.50 -1.54
C THR A 147 13.91 -1.73 -2.76
N LEU A 148 12.65 -1.27 -2.75
CA LEU A 148 11.74 -1.39 -3.89
C LEU A 148 12.15 -0.46 -5.04
N GLN A 149 12.63 0.75 -4.76
CA GLN A 149 13.14 1.65 -5.81
C GLN A 149 14.30 1.02 -6.59
N HIS A 150 15.22 0.34 -5.90
CA HIS A 150 16.33 -0.37 -6.53
C HIS A 150 15.84 -1.55 -7.37
N LYS A 151 14.91 -2.37 -6.84
CA LYS A 151 14.35 -3.50 -7.59
C LYS A 151 13.61 -3.05 -8.86
N ILE A 152 12.81 -1.97 -8.79
CA ILE A 152 12.16 -1.38 -9.97
C ILE A 152 13.19 -0.92 -11.00
N ALA A 153 14.28 -0.27 -10.57
CA ALA A 153 15.36 0.15 -11.47
C ALA A 153 15.98 -1.06 -12.20
N THR A 154 16.31 -2.13 -11.47
CA THR A 154 16.86 -3.36 -12.06
C THR A 154 15.90 -4.03 -13.05
N LEU A 155 14.59 -4.02 -12.79
CA LEU A 155 13.61 -4.54 -13.73
C LEU A 155 13.61 -3.76 -15.05
N LEU A 156 13.65 -2.44 -14.96
CA LEU A 156 13.71 -1.55 -16.12
C LEU A 156 15.03 -1.70 -16.89
N GLU A 157 16.16 -1.83 -16.19
CA GLU A 157 17.47 -2.11 -16.80
C GLU A 157 17.48 -3.46 -17.56
N ASN A 158 16.74 -4.46 -17.06
CA ASN A 158 16.65 -5.80 -17.65
C ASN A 158 15.50 -5.97 -18.67
N GLY A 159 14.95 -4.89 -19.20
CA GLY A 159 13.93 -4.96 -20.26
C GLY A 159 12.53 -5.38 -19.78
N LYS A 160 12.29 -5.50 -18.46
CA LYS A 160 10.98 -5.88 -17.92
C LYS A 160 10.04 -4.68 -17.92
N ARG A 161 8.72 -4.92 -18.10
CA ARG A 161 7.71 -3.86 -18.08
C ARG A 161 7.24 -3.57 -16.67
N VAL A 162 7.06 -2.29 -16.35
CA VAL A 162 6.54 -1.85 -15.04
C VAL A 162 5.39 -0.86 -15.26
N GLU A 163 4.25 -1.11 -14.63
CA GLU A 163 3.09 -0.20 -14.57
C GLU A 163 2.88 0.27 -13.13
N ILE A 164 2.90 1.57 -12.89
CA ILE A 164 2.69 2.17 -11.57
C ILE A 164 1.46 3.07 -11.62
N ILE A 165 0.48 2.80 -10.75
CA ILE A 165 -0.77 3.54 -10.64
C ILE A 165 -0.82 4.24 -9.28
N VAL A 166 -0.82 5.57 -9.30
CA VAL A 166 -0.87 6.43 -8.12
C VAL A 166 -1.96 7.49 -8.26
N GLY A 167 -2.37 8.10 -7.15
CA GLY A 167 -3.28 9.24 -7.19
C GLY A 167 -2.58 10.49 -7.71
N ASP A 168 -3.29 11.28 -8.52
CA ASP A 168 -2.96 12.69 -8.76
C ASP A 168 -2.91 13.44 -7.42
N LYS A 169 -2.15 14.55 -7.36
CA LYS A 169 -2.08 15.37 -6.13
C LYS A 169 -3.46 15.81 -5.63
N VAL A 170 -4.43 16.03 -6.51
CA VAL A 170 -5.82 16.39 -6.17
C VAL A 170 -6.59 15.21 -5.57
N ALA A 171 -6.24 13.98 -5.93
CA ALA A 171 -6.85 12.77 -5.37
C ALA A 171 -6.23 12.35 -4.02
N ASN A 172 -5.42 13.20 -3.40
CA ASN A 172 -4.83 12.98 -2.07
C ASN A 172 -5.72 13.60 -0.98
N ASP A 173 -5.94 12.91 0.13
CA ASP A 173 -6.77 13.42 1.24
C ASP A 173 -6.17 14.62 1.98
N PHE A 174 -4.85 14.81 1.89
CA PHE A 174 -4.19 15.99 2.42
C PHE A 174 -4.21 17.17 1.44
N TYR A 175 -4.70 17.02 0.22
CA TYR A 175 -4.77 18.11 -0.74
C TYR A 175 -5.65 19.25 -0.23
N ILE A 176 -5.12 20.46 -0.33
CA ILE A 176 -5.83 21.69 -0.03
C ILE A 176 -5.86 22.48 -1.34
N PRO A 177 -7.05 22.77 -1.89
CA PRO A 177 -7.18 23.60 -3.08
C PRO A 177 -6.48 24.96 -2.89
N PRO A 178 -5.79 25.51 -3.92
CA PRO A 178 -4.97 26.72 -3.78
C PRO A 178 -5.73 27.97 -3.30
N GLU A 179 -7.05 28.02 -3.54
CA GLU A 179 -7.95 29.07 -3.08
C GLU A 179 -8.29 29.01 -1.59
N GLN A 180 -7.99 27.89 -0.92
CA GLN A 180 -8.26 27.69 0.51
C GLN A 180 -7.03 27.99 1.39
N PRO A 181 -7.23 28.32 2.68
CA PRO A 181 -6.13 28.56 3.61
C PRO A 181 -5.18 27.36 3.74
N PHE A 182 -3.91 27.57 3.39
CA PHE A 182 -2.88 26.54 3.43
C PHE A 182 -2.60 26.03 4.85
N LYS A 183 -2.41 24.70 4.98
CA LYS A 183 -1.87 24.04 6.18
C LYS A 183 -0.69 23.16 5.77
N MET A 184 0.25 22.92 6.70
CA MET A 184 1.49 22.19 6.41
C MET A 184 1.28 20.79 5.80
N ALA A 185 0.25 20.05 6.26
CA ALA A 185 -0.09 18.75 5.69
C ALA A 185 -0.44 18.82 4.19
N GLY A 186 -0.96 19.98 3.74
CA GLY A 186 -1.25 20.27 2.34
C GLY A 186 -0.05 20.32 1.41
N ALA A 187 1.18 20.27 1.93
CA ALA A 187 2.39 20.11 1.10
C ALA A 187 2.73 18.64 0.80
N LEU A 188 2.12 17.66 1.47
CA LEU A 188 2.40 16.23 1.24
C LEU A 188 2.09 15.78 -0.20
N PRO A 189 0.94 16.13 -0.81
CA PRO A 189 0.65 15.72 -2.19
C PRO A 189 1.72 16.22 -3.17
N TYR A 190 2.14 17.48 -3.02
CA TYR A 190 3.20 18.08 -3.84
C TYR A 190 4.57 17.46 -3.59
N LEU A 191 4.88 17.03 -2.37
CA LEU A 191 6.10 16.28 -2.08
C LEU A 191 6.12 14.93 -2.80
N TYR A 192 4.99 14.21 -2.83
CA TYR A 192 4.88 12.93 -3.54
C TYR A 192 4.96 13.12 -5.06
N GLU A 193 4.26 14.12 -5.61
CA GLU A 193 4.34 14.46 -7.04
C GLU A 193 5.75 14.85 -7.46
N SER A 194 6.44 15.68 -6.68
CA SER A 194 7.84 16.04 -6.97
C SER A 194 8.77 14.84 -6.97
N ASN A 195 8.54 13.83 -6.13
CA ASN A 195 9.30 12.58 -6.17
C ASN A 195 8.98 11.75 -7.41
N LEU A 196 7.69 11.68 -7.77
CA LEU A 196 7.24 11.00 -8.99
C LEU A 196 7.88 11.64 -10.21
N ARG A 197 7.89 12.97 -10.30
CA ARG A 197 8.51 13.71 -11.40
C ARG A 197 9.98 13.36 -11.57
N ARG A 198 10.76 13.38 -10.49
CA ARG A 198 12.19 13.00 -10.52
C ARG A 198 12.40 11.54 -10.92
N PHE A 199 11.48 10.65 -10.53
CA PHE A 199 11.53 9.26 -10.95
C PHE A 199 11.23 9.11 -12.45
N CYS A 200 10.20 9.78 -12.96
CA CYS A 200 9.86 9.79 -14.37
C CYS A 200 10.99 10.39 -15.22
N GLU A 201 11.62 11.48 -14.76
CA GLU A 201 12.79 12.10 -15.40
C GLU A 201 13.98 11.13 -15.44
N LYS A 202 14.23 10.39 -14.36
CA LYS A 202 15.29 9.38 -14.33
C LYS A 202 15.06 8.24 -15.35
N PHE A 203 13.82 7.89 -15.63
CA PHE A 203 13.43 6.77 -16.49
C PHE A 203 12.70 7.25 -17.77
N GLU A 204 13.09 8.42 -18.28
CA GLU A 204 12.48 9.06 -19.45
C GLU A 204 12.42 8.11 -20.67
N THR A 205 13.54 7.48 -21.01
CA THR A 205 13.62 6.55 -22.16
C THR A 205 12.72 5.32 -21.99
N GLN A 206 12.50 4.86 -20.75
CA GLN A 206 11.57 3.77 -20.47
C GLN A 206 10.11 4.22 -20.56
N ILE A 207 9.80 5.48 -20.25
CA ILE A 207 8.46 6.05 -20.48
C ILE A 207 8.20 6.15 -21.98
N GLU A 208 9.14 6.69 -22.75
CA GLU A 208 8.99 6.87 -24.21
C GLU A 208 8.81 5.55 -24.95
N SER A 209 9.55 4.51 -24.56
CA SER A 209 9.43 3.16 -25.14
C SER A 209 8.19 2.39 -24.65
N GLY A 210 7.47 2.91 -23.65
CA GLY A 210 6.33 2.22 -23.02
C GLY A 210 6.73 1.07 -22.09
N GLN A 211 8.02 0.92 -21.78
CA GLN A 211 8.52 -0.07 -20.81
C GLN A 211 8.10 0.30 -19.37
N LEU A 212 8.13 1.59 -19.04
CA LEU A 212 7.59 2.15 -17.82
C LEU A 212 6.28 2.89 -18.12
N VAL A 213 5.18 2.43 -17.54
CA VAL A 213 3.87 3.08 -17.65
C VAL A 213 3.51 3.68 -16.30
N VAL A 214 3.46 5.01 -16.21
CA VAL A 214 2.99 5.71 -15.01
C VAL A 214 1.58 6.24 -15.26
N ARG A 215 0.65 5.92 -14.36
CA ARG A 215 -0.75 6.35 -14.41
C ARG A 215 -1.09 7.23 -13.21
N LEU A 216 -1.69 8.37 -13.50
CA LEU A 216 -2.28 9.27 -12.50
C LEU A 216 -3.78 9.04 -12.46
N TRP A 217 -4.30 8.57 -11.33
CA TRP A 217 -5.73 8.45 -11.10
C TRP A 217 -6.31 9.77 -10.58
N ARG A 218 -7.42 10.21 -11.18
CA ARG A 218 -8.21 11.34 -10.70
C ARG A 218 -9.66 11.23 -11.16
N ASP A 219 -10.59 11.30 -10.21
CA ASP A 219 -12.02 11.42 -10.48
C ASP A 219 -12.62 12.56 -9.65
N GLY A 220 -12.78 13.74 -10.28
CA GLY A 220 -13.31 14.93 -9.61
C GLY A 220 -12.53 15.27 -8.33
N ASP A 221 -13.23 15.25 -7.20
CA ASP A 221 -12.75 15.53 -5.84
C ASP A 221 -12.73 14.26 -4.95
N ASN A 222 -12.84 13.08 -5.57
CA ASN A 222 -12.70 11.79 -4.89
C ASN A 222 -11.22 11.48 -4.65
N THR A 223 -10.93 10.68 -3.62
CA THR A 223 -9.54 10.40 -3.23
C THR A 223 -9.11 8.98 -3.57
N TYR A 224 -7.82 8.79 -3.82
CA TYR A 224 -7.21 7.52 -4.23
C TYR A 224 -6.51 6.84 -3.06
N HIS A 225 -6.73 5.53 -2.91
CA HIS A 225 -6.12 4.76 -1.82
C HIS A 225 -5.87 3.29 -2.18
N LEU A 226 -5.73 2.95 -3.47
CA LEU A 226 -5.46 1.57 -3.86
C LEU A 226 -4.05 1.13 -3.43
N LYS A 227 -3.94 -0.14 -3.02
CA LYS A 227 -2.66 -0.86 -2.89
C LYS A 227 -2.75 -2.22 -3.57
N GLY A 228 -1.70 -2.63 -4.22
CA GLY A 228 -1.65 -3.94 -4.87
C GLY A 228 -0.36 -4.16 -5.61
N VAL A 229 0.01 -5.43 -5.73
CA VAL A 229 1.15 -5.88 -6.54
C VAL A 229 0.65 -7.04 -7.39
N TRP A 230 0.88 -6.98 -8.69
CA TRP A 230 0.65 -8.09 -9.62
C TRP A 230 1.96 -8.37 -10.34
N VAL A 231 2.37 -9.63 -10.36
CA VAL A 231 3.59 -10.09 -11.04
C VAL A 231 3.21 -11.10 -12.11
N ASP A 232 3.42 -10.70 -13.36
CA ASP A 232 3.00 -11.41 -14.57
C ASP A 232 1.51 -11.80 -14.44
N ASP A 233 1.13 -12.96 -14.99
CA ASP A 233 -0.19 -13.56 -14.82
C ASP A 233 -0.15 -14.71 -13.79
N ARG A 234 0.69 -14.57 -12.75
CA ARG A 234 0.95 -15.64 -11.77
C ARG A 234 0.74 -15.24 -10.31
N TYR A 235 1.09 -14.03 -9.91
CA TYR A 235 1.00 -13.62 -8.52
C TYR A 235 0.15 -12.35 -8.37
N ILE A 236 -0.77 -12.39 -7.41
CA ILE A 236 -1.63 -11.27 -7.05
C ILE A 236 -1.53 -11.08 -5.54
N LEU A 237 -0.97 -9.95 -5.09
CA LEU A 237 -0.92 -9.59 -3.69
C LEU A 237 -2.07 -8.65 -3.34
N LEU A 238 -2.94 -9.13 -2.45
CA LEU A 238 -3.93 -8.31 -1.75
C LEU A 238 -3.31 -7.87 -0.42
N THR A 239 -3.13 -6.58 -0.20
CA THR A 239 -2.50 -6.10 1.04
C THR A 239 -2.95 -4.70 1.42
N GLY A 240 -2.99 -4.43 2.73
CA GLY A 240 -3.10 -3.07 3.27
C GLY A 240 -1.80 -2.26 3.23
N ASN A 241 -0.68 -2.90 2.86
CA ASN A 241 0.66 -2.31 2.86
C ASN A 241 0.76 -1.17 1.82
N ASN A 242 1.11 0.03 2.29
CA ASN A 242 1.21 1.22 1.45
C ASN A 242 2.45 1.26 0.55
N LEU A 243 3.32 0.24 0.64
CA LEU A 243 4.60 0.17 -0.08
C LEU A 243 5.49 1.38 0.21
N ASN A 244 5.54 1.83 1.48
CA ASN A 244 6.31 2.99 1.91
C ASN A 244 7.31 2.62 3.05
N PRO A 245 8.26 3.50 3.39
CA PRO A 245 9.20 3.25 4.50
C PRO A 245 8.55 2.94 5.86
N ARG A 246 7.32 3.43 6.09
CA ARG A 246 6.55 3.20 7.33
C ARG A 246 6.18 1.71 7.44
N ALA A 247 5.62 1.15 6.37
CA ALA A 247 5.29 -0.27 6.27
C ALA A 247 6.53 -1.19 6.36
N TRP A 248 7.70 -0.69 5.94
CA TRP A 248 8.97 -1.44 6.06
C TRP A 248 9.57 -1.47 7.48
N ARG A 249 9.05 -0.68 8.44
CA ARG A 249 9.76 -0.46 9.72
C ARG A 249 8.87 -0.37 10.94
N LEU A 250 7.69 0.23 10.82
CA LEU A 250 6.93 0.72 11.96
C LEU A 250 5.59 0.00 12.14
N ASP A 251 4.93 -0.37 11.06
CA ASP A 251 3.56 -0.88 11.11
C ASP A 251 3.45 -2.39 11.09
N ALA A 252 2.36 -2.87 11.68
CA ALA A 252 1.92 -4.25 11.57
C ALA A 252 1.03 -4.34 10.34
N GLU A 253 1.45 -5.13 9.37
CA GLU A 253 0.85 -5.27 8.04
C GLU A 253 0.50 -6.75 7.80
N ASN A 254 -0.48 -7.01 6.94
CA ASN A 254 -0.74 -8.37 6.46
C ASN A 254 -1.04 -8.35 4.96
N GLY A 255 -1.10 -9.54 4.36
CA GLY A 255 -1.50 -9.70 2.96
C GLY A 255 -2.03 -11.11 2.67
N LEU A 256 -2.74 -11.23 1.56
CA LEU A 256 -3.12 -12.50 0.96
C LEU A 256 -2.39 -12.59 -0.39
N LEU A 257 -1.41 -13.48 -0.49
CA LEU A 257 -0.74 -13.79 -1.75
C LEU A 257 -1.53 -14.87 -2.48
N ILE A 258 -2.15 -14.49 -3.59
CA ILE A 258 -2.77 -15.44 -4.51
C ILE A 258 -1.73 -15.87 -5.53
N TYR A 259 -1.60 -17.19 -5.72
CA TYR A 259 -0.79 -17.81 -6.75
C TYR A 259 -1.71 -18.50 -7.76
N ASP A 260 -1.60 -18.11 -9.03
CA ASP A 260 -2.45 -18.55 -10.12
C ASP A 260 -1.63 -19.11 -11.29
N PRO A 261 -1.05 -20.32 -11.16
CA PRO A 261 -0.15 -20.87 -12.18
C PRO A 261 -0.83 -21.19 -13.51
N GLN A 262 -2.15 -21.41 -13.50
CA GLN A 262 -2.94 -21.78 -14.68
C GLN A 262 -3.88 -20.65 -15.14
N GLN A 263 -3.68 -19.41 -14.65
CA GLN A 263 -4.45 -18.23 -15.06
C GLN A 263 -5.96 -18.38 -14.86
N GLN A 264 -6.38 -19.14 -13.84
CA GLN A 264 -7.78 -19.41 -13.51
C GLN A 264 -8.56 -18.15 -13.12
N LEU A 265 -7.89 -17.14 -12.57
CA LEU A 265 -8.46 -15.84 -12.19
C LEU A 265 -8.15 -14.71 -13.16
N LEU A 266 -7.40 -14.96 -14.24
CA LEU A 266 -6.89 -13.89 -15.10
C LEU A 266 -7.99 -12.94 -15.60
N ALA A 267 -9.10 -13.48 -16.09
CA ALA A 267 -10.22 -12.65 -16.56
C ALA A 267 -10.82 -11.76 -15.44
N GLN A 268 -10.87 -12.24 -14.20
CA GLN A 268 -11.32 -11.44 -13.04
C GLN A 268 -10.32 -10.36 -12.67
N VAL A 269 -9.01 -10.68 -12.75
CA VAL A 269 -7.92 -9.73 -12.53
C VAL A 269 -7.94 -8.63 -13.57
N GLU A 270 -8.06 -8.98 -14.86
CA GLU A 270 -8.14 -8.01 -15.95
C GLU A 270 -9.35 -7.09 -15.80
N LYS A 271 -10.50 -7.63 -15.38
CA LYS A 271 -11.69 -6.83 -15.08
C LYS A 271 -11.42 -5.82 -13.96
N GLU A 272 -10.82 -6.24 -12.83
CA GLU A 272 -10.43 -5.33 -11.73
C GLU A 272 -9.46 -4.25 -12.24
N GLN A 273 -8.38 -4.65 -12.93
CA GLN A 273 -7.37 -3.72 -13.39
C GLN A 273 -7.91 -2.73 -14.44
N ASN A 274 -8.80 -3.17 -15.33
CA ASN A 274 -9.44 -2.28 -16.30
C ASN A 274 -10.35 -1.27 -15.61
N GLN A 275 -11.05 -1.66 -14.53
CA GLN A 275 -11.81 -0.72 -13.71
C GLN A 275 -10.90 0.28 -13.00
N ILE A 276 -9.79 -0.19 -12.42
CA ILE A 276 -8.77 0.67 -11.77
C ILE A 276 -8.25 1.71 -12.76
N ARG A 277 -8.05 1.33 -14.03
CA ARG A 277 -7.53 2.21 -15.08
C ARG A 277 -8.53 3.24 -15.61
N GLN A 278 -9.84 3.11 -15.35
CA GLN A 278 -10.88 3.96 -15.97
C GLN A 278 -10.63 5.47 -15.78
N HIS A 279 -10.35 5.91 -14.56
CA HIS A 279 -10.12 7.32 -14.24
C HIS A 279 -8.62 7.67 -14.21
N THR A 280 -7.82 6.98 -15.02
CA THR A 280 -6.37 7.20 -15.09
C THR A 280 -5.94 7.87 -16.38
N LYS A 281 -4.90 8.71 -16.29
CA LYS A 281 -4.16 9.22 -17.45
C LYS A 281 -2.74 8.65 -17.42
N VAL A 282 -2.27 8.17 -18.57
CA VAL A 282 -0.89 7.73 -18.74
C VAL A 282 -0.02 8.96 -18.96
N LEU A 283 0.99 9.16 -18.11
CA LEU A 283 2.02 10.18 -18.35
C LEU A 283 2.83 9.80 -19.58
N LYS A 284 2.95 10.72 -20.54
CA LYS A 284 3.79 10.57 -21.73
C LYS A 284 5.17 11.15 -21.52
N HIS A 285 5.31 12.15 -20.66
CA HIS A 285 6.58 12.76 -20.34
C HIS A 285 6.60 13.33 -18.91
N TYR A 286 7.77 13.38 -18.27
CA TYR A 286 7.90 13.85 -16.90
C TYR A 286 7.52 15.33 -16.72
N SER A 287 7.63 16.14 -17.79
CA SER A 287 7.26 17.56 -17.79
C SER A 287 5.75 17.84 -17.72
N GLU A 288 4.91 16.82 -17.88
CA GLU A 288 3.46 16.94 -17.60
C GLU A 288 3.18 17.10 -16.10
N LEU A 289 4.14 16.73 -15.25
CA LEU A 289 4.11 17.04 -13.82
C LEU A 289 4.77 18.39 -13.56
N GLU A 290 4.09 19.19 -12.75
CA GLU A 290 4.53 20.52 -12.35
C GLU A 290 5.87 20.48 -11.61
N GLU A 291 6.71 21.47 -11.90
CA GLU A 291 7.92 21.76 -11.16
C GLU A 291 7.64 22.63 -9.92
N LEU A 292 8.63 22.68 -9.02
CA LEU A 292 8.52 23.42 -7.76
C LEU A 292 8.16 24.90 -7.93
N ASN A 293 8.57 25.54 -9.02
CA ASN A 293 8.26 26.95 -9.32
C ASN A 293 6.79 27.16 -9.77
N GLN A 294 6.09 26.11 -10.18
CA GLN A 294 4.69 26.16 -10.61
C GLN A 294 3.72 25.94 -9.43
N TYR A 295 4.19 25.38 -8.31
CA TYR A 295 3.37 25.16 -7.12
C TYR A 295 2.91 26.46 -6.44
N PRO A 296 1.83 26.44 -5.63
CA PRO A 296 1.44 27.59 -4.82
C PRO A 296 2.57 28.08 -3.92
N GLU A 297 2.77 29.40 -3.83
CA GLU A 297 3.83 30.02 -3.00
C GLU A 297 4.02 29.42 -1.59
N PRO A 298 2.97 29.21 -0.77
CA PRO A 298 3.15 28.64 0.56
C PRO A 298 3.72 27.22 0.53
N VAL A 299 3.33 26.42 -0.47
CA VAL A 299 3.88 25.08 -0.72
C VAL A 299 5.36 25.19 -1.10
N GLN A 300 5.71 26.08 -2.03
CA GLN A 300 7.10 26.28 -2.44
C GLN A 300 8.00 26.62 -1.25
N LYS A 301 7.57 27.58 -0.42
CA LYS A 301 8.30 28.04 0.76
C LYS A 301 8.54 26.87 1.72
N LEU A 302 7.53 26.04 1.97
CA LEU A 302 7.64 24.89 2.87
C LEU A 302 8.55 23.78 2.31
N LEU A 303 8.39 23.41 1.04
CA LEU A 303 9.21 22.37 0.42
C LEU A 303 10.68 22.78 0.31
N LYS A 304 10.98 24.04 -0.01
CA LYS A 304 12.35 24.59 0.00
C LYS A 304 12.97 24.52 1.40
N LYS A 305 12.20 24.86 2.43
CA LYS A 305 12.64 24.74 3.83
C LYS A 305 12.93 23.29 4.21
N PHE A 306 12.03 22.36 3.86
CA PHE A 306 12.20 20.93 4.14
C PHE A 306 13.43 20.34 3.46
N ALA A 307 13.66 20.66 2.19
CA ALA A 307 14.84 20.21 1.45
C ALA A 307 16.14 20.73 2.08
N ARG A 308 16.19 22.01 2.48
CA ARG A 308 17.37 22.63 3.10
C ARG A 308 17.80 21.93 4.40
N ILE A 309 16.83 21.49 5.22
CA ILE A 309 17.12 20.82 6.50
C ILE A 309 17.03 19.29 6.40
N LYS A 310 16.85 18.72 5.20
CA LYS A 310 16.60 17.29 4.94
C LYS A 310 15.40 16.71 5.71
N ALA A 311 14.44 17.56 6.09
CA ALA A 311 13.20 17.14 6.75
C ALA A 311 12.26 16.42 5.79
N ASP A 312 12.39 16.64 4.48
CA ASP A 312 11.69 15.88 3.45
C ASP A 312 12.01 14.37 3.54
N LYS A 313 13.27 14.02 3.82
CA LYS A 313 13.69 12.63 4.05
C LYS A 313 13.07 12.04 5.31
N LEU A 314 12.95 12.83 6.37
CA LEU A 314 12.27 12.40 7.59
C LEU A 314 10.79 12.15 7.31
N VAL A 315 10.10 13.12 6.70
CA VAL A 315 8.68 13.01 6.31
C VAL A 315 8.43 11.73 5.51
N LYS A 316 9.25 11.45 4.48
CA LYS A 316 9.16 10.21 3.69
C LYS A 316 9.31 8.94 4.52
N MET A 317 10.10 8.99 5.59
CA MET A 317 10.33 7.84 6.46
C MET A 317 9.19 7.56 7.43
N ILE A 318 8.38 8.58 7.79
CA ILE A 318 7.37 8.48 8.84
C ILE A 318 5.93 8.66 8.36
N LEU A 319 5.71 9.21 7.15
CA LEU A 319 4.39 9.48 6.56
C LEU A 319 4.18 8.75 5.23
#